data_AF-A0A024XDP0-F1
#
_entry.id   AF-A0A024XDP0-F1
#
_cell.length_a   1.000
_cell.length_b   1.000
_cell.length_c   1.000
_cell.angle_alpha   90.00
_cell.angle_beta   90.00
_cell.angle_gamma   90.00
#
_symmetry.space_group_name_H-M   'P 1'
#
loop_
_entity.id
_entity.type
_entity.pdbx_description
1 polymer ?
#
loop_
_entity_poly.entity_id
_entity_poly.type
_entity_poly.pdbx_seq_one_letter_code
_entity_poly.pdbx_strand_id
1 'polypeptide(L)'
;MGNNCCAGRDLLYKNKLQEFGIEGSKTIRKLLSFTSNDILRFDKAYDENDVQEFVNLCSSTCEELDRVHAAVVALSFLSVDNVKNCICMFESGALPYLISGMKSNIDGMKAACAQTCRNIFVLDKKYKKEFLKLGGITQLVNLLELPSNYDDSQPLYTQLEAIYHLEDFILNDGDEIPEFLEAVKNSNSIKNLKTLQQCPEQDLAEASNVLLLRLTD
;
A
#
# COMPACT_ATOMS: atom_id res chain seq x y z
N MET A 1 -11.00 -15.05 -21.78
CA MET A 1 -10.26 -13.88 -22.29
C MET A 1 -9.13 -13.62 -21.31
N GLY A 2 -7.92 -14.08 -21.64
CA GLY A 2 -6.78 -14.09 -20.73
C GLY A 2 -6.00 -12.77 -20.77
N ASN A 3 -5.58 -12.29 -19.60
CA ASN A 3 -4.79 -11.07 -19.45
C ASN A 3 -3.40 -11.24 -20.10
N ASN A 4 -3.19 -10.53 -21.21
CA ASN A 4 -1.98 -10.54 -22.04
C ASN A 4 -0.76 -9.82 -21.42
N CYS A 5 -0.73 -9.56 -20.11
CA CYS A 5 0.39 -8.84 -19.50
C CYS A 5 1.59 -9.75 -19.15
N CYS A 6 1.38 -11.06 -18.98
CA CYS A 6 2.44 -11.98 -18.53
C CYS A 6 3.02 -12.90 -19.63
N ALA A 7 2.26 -13.20 -20.69
CA ALA A 7 2.72 -14.09 -21.76
C ALA A 7 3.84 -13.47 -22.64
N GLY A 8 3.86 -12.13 -22.79
CA GLY A 8 4.88 -11.43 -23.57
C GLY A 8 6.29 -11.53 -22.97
N ARG A 9 6.40 -11.69 -21.65
CA ARG A 9 7.70 -11.77 -20.95
C ARG A 9 8.32 -13.16 -21.08
N ASP A 10 7.53 -14.22 -21.01
CA ASP A 10 8.01 -15.61 -21.15
C ASP A 10 8.60 -15.89 -22.54
N LEU A 11 8.01 -15.28 -23.59
CA LEU A 11 8.52 -15.35 -24.96
C LEU A 11 9.85 -14.59 -25.15
N LEU A 12 10.00 -13.43 -24.48
CA LEU A 12 11.21 -12.62 -24.48
C LEU A 12 12.40 -13.35 -23.83
N TYR A 13 12.14 -14.12 -22.77
CA TYR A 13 13.14 -14.96 -22.11
C TYR A 13 13.58 -16.13 -23.01
N LYS A 14 12.62 -16.85 -23.61
CA LYS A 14 12.90 -17.99 -24.50
C LYS A 14 13.64 -17.59 -25.78
N ASN A 15 13.30 -16.44 -26.37
CA ASN A 15 13.96 -15.93 -27.57
C ASN A 15 15.39 -15.47 -27.29
N LYS A 16 15.65 -14.76 -26.19
CA LYS A 16 17.02 -14.41 -25.77
C LYS A 16 17.88 -15.65 -25.53
N LEU A 17 17.33 -16.71 -24.96
CA LEU A 17 18.07 -17.95 -24.68
C LEU A 17 18.45 -18.72 -25.97
N GLN A 18 17.65 -18.64 -27.03
CA GLN A 18 17.97 -19.24 -28.33
C GLN A 18 19.01 -18.43 -29.12
N GLU A 19 18.98 -17.10 -29.05
CA GLU A 19 19.96 -16.22 -29.72
C GLU A 19 21.40 -16.40 -29.21
N PHE A 20 21.58 -16.84 -27.97
CA PHE A 20 22.91 -17.05 -27.38
C PHE A 20 23.48 -18.46 -27.59
N GLY A 21 22.74 -19.43 -28.16
CA GLY A 21 23.27 -20.71 -28.64
C GLY A 21 24.02 -21.59 -27.62
N ILE A 22 23.55 -21.68 -26.36
CA ILE A 22 24.29 -22.36 -25.28
C ILE A 22 23.44 -23.43 -24.58
N GLU A 23 23.75 -24.71 -24.82
CA GLU A 23 23.36 -25.86 -23.99
C GLU A 23 24.46 -26.10 -22.91
N GLY A 24 24.20 -25.82 -21.63
CA GLY A 24 25.19 -26.11 -20.58
C GLY A 24 24.89 -25.61 -19.16
N SER A 25 24.38 -26.51 -18.31
CA SER A 25 23.66 -26.25 -17.05
C SER A 25 24.47 -25.75 -15.82
N LYS A 26 25.81 -25.63 -15.82
CA LYS A 26 26.55 -25.29 -14.58
C LYS A 26 27.02 -23.83 -14.47
N THR A 27 27.46 -23.23 -15.56
CA THR A 27 27.88 -21.81 -15.59
C THR A 27 26.67 -20.88 -15.57
N ILE A 28 25.55 -21.31 -16.20
CA ILE A 28 24.28 -20.57 -16.22
C ILE A 28 23.70 -20.42 -14.83
N ARG A 29 23.78 -21.41 -13.93
CA ARG A 29 23.26 -21.25 -12.55
C ARG A 29 24.06 -20.20 -11.74
N LYS A 30 25.35 -20.03 -12.08
CA LYS A 30 26.25 -19.01 -11.49
C LYS A 30 26.18 -17.66 -12.22
N LEU A 31 25.62 -17.60 -13.43
CA LEU A 31 25.38 -16.36 -14.18
C LEU A 31 23.95 -15.83 -13.92
N LEU A 32 22.97 -16.73 -13.81
CA LEU A 32 21.59 -16.46 -13.40
C LEU A 32 21.47 -16.09 -11.92
N SER A 33 22.44 -16.48 -11.08
CA SER A 33 22.55 -15.91 -9.73
C SER A 33 22.89 -14.41 -9.74
N PHE A 34 23.35 -13.87 -10.87
CA PHE A 34 23.58 -12.43 -11.06
C PHE A 34 22.44 -11.73 -11.81
N THR A 35 21.59 -12.44 -12.55
CA THR A 35 20.39 -11.85 -13.16
C THR A 35 19.20 -12.01 -12.23
N SER A 36 19.04 -11.03 -11.33
CA SER A 36 17.83 -10.72 -10.57
C SER A 36 17.24 -11.85 -9.71
N ASN A 37 17.96 -12.19 -8.63
CA ASN A 37 17.52 -13.04 -7.52
C ASN A 37 16.05 -12.76 -7.10
N ASP A 38 15.63 -11.50 -7.13
CA ASP A 38 14.31 -11.08 -6.65
C ASP A 38 13.11 -11.58 -7.48
N ILE A 39 13.26 -11.96 -8.76
CA ILE A 39 12.15 -12.56 -9.53
C ILE A 39 11.86 -13.97 -9.00
N LEU A 40 12.91 -14.78 -8.87
CA LEU A 40 12.79 -16.13 -8.33
C LEU A 40 12.31 -16.10 -6.87
N ARG A 41 12.72 -15.08 -6.11
CA ARG A 41 12.24 -14.84 -4.75
C ARG A 41 10.76 -14.48 -4.73
N PHE A 42 10.28 -13.63 -5.64
CA PHE A 42 8.87 -13.27 -5.76
C PHE A 42 8.00 -14.48 -6.14
N ASP A 43 8.36 -15.21 -7.21
CA ASP A 43 7.57 -16.37 -7.66
C ASP A 43 7.51 -17.44 -6.56
N LYS A 44 8.65 -17.69 -5.91
CA LYS A 44 8.71 -18.60 -4.76
C LYS A 44 7.87 -18.10 -3.58
N ALA A 45 7.94 -16.82 -3.25
CA ALA A 45 7.15 -16.23 -2.18
C ALA A 45 5.65 -16.32 -2.47
N TYR A 46 5.26 -16.17 -3.74
CA TYR A 46 3.87 -16.34 -4.17
C TYR A 46 3.41 -17.79 -4.00
N ASP A 47 4.19 -18.75 -4.50
CA ASP A 47 3.87 -20.18 -4.40
C ASP A 47 3.82 -20.67 -2.94
N GLU A 48 4.65 -20.10 -2.06
CA GLU A 48 4.76 -20.47 -0.65
C GLU A 48 3.88 -19.60 0.27
N ASN A 49 3.19 -18.58 -0.26
CA ASN A 49 2.49 -17.55 0.52
C ASN A 49 3.40 -16.90 1.60
N ASP A 50 4.65 -16.62 1.23
CA ASP A 50 5.69 -16.07 2.09
C ASP A 50 5.59 -14.53 2.20
N VAL A 51 4.78 -14.10 3.15
CA VAL A 51 4.58 -12.67 3.49
C VAL A 51 5.89 -11.98 3.86
N GLN A 52 6.77 -12.65 4.62
CA GLN A 52 8.03 -12.07 5.06
C GLN A 52 8.93 -11.73 3.86
N GLU A 53 8.93 -12.58 2.84
CA GLU A 53 9.71 -12.35 1.64
C GLU A 53 9.16 -11.21 0.77
N PHE A 54 7.83 -11.08 0.68
CA PHE A 54 7.24 -9.89 0.04
C PHE A 54 7.62 -8.59 0.76
N VAL A 55 7.67 -8.60 2.10
CA VAL A 55 8.15 -7.45 2.88
C VAL A 55 9.62 -7.16 2.58
N ASN A 56 10.48 -8.18 2.48
CA ASN A 56 11.88 -7.99 2.10
C ASN A 56 12.02 -7.36 0.71
N LEU A 57 11.17 -7.77 -0.24
CA LEU A 57 11.15 -7.24 -1.60
C LEU A 57 10.73 -5.77 -1.67
N CYS A 58 9.92 -5.26 -0.72
CA CYS A 58 9.62 -3.83 -0.61
C CYS A 58 10.85 -2.95 -0.32
N SER A 59 11.95 -3.55 0.18
CA SER A 59 13.20 -2.86 0.51
C SER A 59 14.30 -3.04 -0.54
N SER A 60 14.04 -3.80 -1.60
CA SER A 60 15.07 -4.12 -2.61
C SER A 60 15.53 -2.85 -3.33
N THR A 61 16.85 -2.69 -3.46
CA THR A 61 17.49 -1.60 -4.20
C THR A 61 17.58 -1.86 -5.70
N CYS A 62 16.93 -2.92 -6.20
CA CYS A 62 16.87 -3.21 -7.62
C CYS A 62 16.13 -2.06 -8.32
N GLU A 63 16.76 -1.43 -9.31
CA GLU A 63 16.25 -0.25 -10.05
C GLU A 63 14.92 -0.49 -10.80
N GLU A 64 14.39 -1.71 -10.79
CA GLU A 64 13.08 -2.04 -11.36
C GLU A 64 11.95 -1.64 -10.40
N LEU A 65 11.50 -0.38 -10.52
CA LEU A 65 10.26 0.16 -9.93
C LEU A 65 9.09 -0.85 -9.94
N ASP A 66 8.99 -1.68 -10.98
CA ASP A 66 7.99 -2.72 -11.17
C ASP A 66 7.89 -3.72 -10.01
N ARG A 67 8.98 -3.97 -9.26
CA ARG A 67 9.02 -5.02 -8.23
C ARG A 67 8.52 -4.55 -6.88
N VAL A 68 8.86 -3.33 -6.48
CA VAL A 68 8.29 -2.71 -5.28
C VAL A 68 6.78 -2.58 -5.48
N HIS A 69 6.33 -2.20 -6.68
CA HIS A 69 4.91 -2.18 -7.03
C HIS A 69 4.28 -3.57 -6.95
N ALA A 70 4.91 -4.60 -7.54
CA ALA A 70 4.40 -5.97 -7.48
C ALA A 70 4.29 -6.51 -6.04
N ALA A 71 5.28 -6.25 -5.20
CA ALA A 71 5.28 -6.65 -3.79
C ALA A 71 4.17 -5.94 -3.01
N VAL A 72 3.97 -4.63 -3.20
CA VAL A 72 2.87 -3.90 -2.56
C VAL A 72 1.51 -4.41 -3.03
N VAL A 73 1.34 -4.68 -4.32
CA VAL A 73 0.10 -5.27 -4.85
C VAL A 73 -0.15 -6.66 -4.26
N ALA A 74 0.87 -7.50 -4.15
CA ALA A 74 0.73 -8.81 -3.52
C ALA A 74 0.33 -8.68 -2.05
N LEU A 75 1.01 -7.82 -1.28
CA LEU A 75 0.70 -7.57 0.13
C LEU A 75 -0.72 -7.00 0.30
N SER A 76 -1.19 -6.12 -0.58
CA SER A 76 -2.55 -5.58 -0.47
C SER A 76 -3.59 -6.68 -0.63
N PHE A 77 -3.46 -7.56 -1.62
CA PHE A 77 -4.36 -8.72 -1.76
C PHE A 77 -4.25 -9.70 -0.59
N LEU A 78 -3.03 -10.01 -0.14
CA LEU A 78 -2.80 -10.94 0.97
C LEU A 78 -3.31 -10.43 2.31
N SER A 79 -3.54 -9.12 2.46
CA SER A 79 -4.07 -8.50 3.68
C SER A 79 -5.60 -8.55 3.78
N VAL A 80 -6.31 -8.77 2.67
CA VAL A 80 -7.78 -8.79 2.65
C VAL A 80 -8.29 -10.06 3.31
N ASP A 81 -9.17 -9.91 4.30
CA ASP A 81 -9.82 -11.00 5.04
C ASP A 81 -8.87 -12.06 5.61
N ASN A 82 -7.62 -11.68 5.86
CA ASN A 82 -6.60 -12.60 6.36
C ASN A 82 -5.80 -12.01 7.52
N VAL A 83 -6.37 -12.15 8.71
CA VAL A 83 -5.77 -11.71 9.99
C VAL A 83 -4.35 -12.24 10.18
N LYS A 84 -4.11 -13.52 9.82
CA LYS A 84 -2.78 -14.13 10.00
C LYS A 84 -1.73 -13.46 9.13
N ASN A 85 -2.06 -13.17 7.87
CA ASN A 85 -1.16 -12.47 6.97
C ASN A 85 -0.90 -11.04 7.46
N CYS A 86 -1.91 -10.30 7.90
CA CYS A 86 -1.73 -8.96 8.46
C CYS A 86 -0.84 -8.94 9.71
N ILE A 87 -1.02 -9.91 10.63
CA ILE A 87 -0.13 -10.08 11.79
C ILE A 87 1.30 -10.33 11.31
N CYS A 88 1.48 -11.26 10.36
CA CYS A 88 2.79 -11.57 9.80
C CYS A 88 3.43 -10.34 9.14
N MET A 89 2.68 -9.53 8.38
CA MET A 89 3.17 -8.26 7.80
C MET A 89 3.67 -7.30 8.87
N PHE A 90 2.93 -7.15 9.98
CA PHE A 90 3.34 -6.31 11.10
C PHE A 90 4.63 -6.83 11.74
N GLU A 91 4.67 -8.11 12.09
CA GLU A 91 5.82 -8.75 12.73
C GLU A 91 7.07 -8.74 11.84
N SER A 92 6.87 -8.81 10.52
CA SER A 92 7.91 -8.72 9.49
C SER A 92 8.41 -7.30 9.26
N GLY A 93 7.79 -6.27 9.86
CA GLY A 93 8.19 -4.88 9.69
C GLY A 93 7.73 -4.22 8.38
N ALA A 94 6.54 -4.55 7.88
CA ALA A 94 6.03 -3.97 6.63
C ALA A 94 5.70 -2.47 6.72
N LEU A 95 5.28 -1.98 7.90
CA LEU A 95 4.71 -0.64 8.06
C LEU A 95 5.62 0.50 7.55
N PRO A 96 6.93 0.57 7.85
CA PRO A 96 7.79 1.63 7.32
C PRO A 96 7.79 1.72 5.79
N TYR A 97 7.78 0.57 5.10
CA TYR A 97 7.78 0.51 3.64
C TYR A 97 6.43 0.92 3.05
N LEU A 98 5.33 0.43 3.63
CA LEU A 98 3.99 0.80 3.22
C LEU A 98 3.73 2.30 3.44
N ILE A 99 4.15 2.84 4.58
CA ILE A 99 4.07 4.28 4.88
C ILE A 99 4.90 5.11 3.89
N SER A 100 6.09 4.64 3.53
CA SER A 100 6.88 5.29 2.48
C SER A 100 6.17 5.24 1.13
N GLY A 101 5.52 4.12 0.79
CA GLY A 101 4.79 3.95 -0.47
C GLY A 101 3.56 4.86 -0.61
N MET A 102 2.96 5.31 0.50
CA MET A 102 1.89 6.33 0.48
C MET A 102 2.34 7.68 -0.11
N LYS A 103 3.66 7.92 -0.24
CA LYS A 103 4.23 9.12 -0.88
C LYS A 103 4.37 9.00 -2.40
N SER A 104 3.97 7.86 -2.99
CA SER A 104 4.09 7.64 -4.42
C SER A 104 3.21 8.62 -5.22
N ASN A 105 3.71 9.05 -6.37
CA ASN A 105 2.92 9.83 -7.34
C ASN A 105 1.93 8.96 -8.14
N ILE A 106 1.96 7.63 -7.96
CA ILE A 106 1.05 6.69 -8.61
C ILE A 106 -0.12 6.45 -7.67
N ASP A 107 -1.33 6.84 -8.09
CA ASP A 107 -2.54 6.81 -7.25
C ASP A 107 -2.85 5.40 -6.71
N GLY A 108 -2.83 4.39 -7.59
CA GLY A 108 -3.04 3.00 -7.17
C GLY A 108 -1.97 2.47 -6.19
N MET A 109 -0.74 2.98 -6.25
CA MET A 109 0.33 2.56 -5.32
C MET A 109 0.10 3.14 -3.93
N LYS A 110 -0.17 4.46 -3.83
CA LYS A 110 -0.41 5.10 -2.54
C LYS A 110 -1.70 4.59 -1.88
N ALA A 111 -2.76 4.35 -2.66
CA ALA A 111 -4.01 3.75 -2.18
C ALA A 111 -3.80 2.32 -1.66
N ALA A 112 -3.13 1.44 -2.44
CA ALA A 112 -2.82 0.07 -2.01
C ALA A 112 -1.99 0.04 -0.72
N CYS A 113 -0.99 0.91 -0.59
CA CYS A 113 -0.21 1.06 0.64
C CYS A 113 -1.07 1.49 1.83
N ALA A 114 -1.94 2.48 1.65
CA ALA A 114 -2.83 3.00 2.70
C ALA A 114 -3.81 1.92 3.18
N GLN A 115 -4.46 1.22 2.24
CA GLN A 115 -5.38 0.13 2.54
C GLN A 115 -4.69 -1.02 3.25
N THR A 116 -3.47 -1.40 2.84
CA THR A 116 -2.69 -2.45 3.50
C THR A 116 -2.31 -2.03 4.92
N CYS A 117 -1.90 -0.76 5.12
CA CYS A 117 -1.66 -0.23 6.46
C CYS A 117 -2.91 -0.33 7.34
N ARG A 118 -4.08 0.04 6.80
CA ARG A 118 -5.37 -0.06 7.50
C ARG A 118 -5.67 -1.49 7.90
N ASN A 119 -5.57 -2.44 6.97
CA ASN A 119 -5.84 -3.85 7.25
C ASN A 119 -4.93 -4.42 8.36
N ILE A 120 -3.72 -3.87 8.50
CA ILE A 120 -2.80 -4.21 9.60
C ILE A 120 -3.24 -3.51 10.89
N PHE A 121 -3.31 -2.17 10.90
CA PHE A 121 -3.40 -1.43 12.16
C PHE A 121 -4.74 -1.64 12.88
N VAL A 122 -5.83 -1.97 12.19
CA VAL A 122 -7.14 -2.17 12.83
C VAL A 122 -7.19 -3.40 13.73
N LEU A 123 -6.23 -4.32 13.60
CA LEU A 123 -6.22 -5.58 14.35
C LEU A 123 -5.80 -5.42 15.82
N ASP A 124 -5.00 -4.40 16.14
CA ASP A 124 -4.50 -4.21 17.51
C ASP A 124 -4.13 -2.73 17.76
N LYS A 125 -4.49 -2.22 18.95
CA LYS A 125 -4.11 -0.88 19.41
C LYS A 125 -2.59 -0.64 19.38
N LYS A 126 -1.78 -1.68 19.63
CA LYS A 126 -0.31 -1.64 19.49
C LYS A 126 0.10 -1.31 18.06
N TYR A 127 -0.58 -1.85 17.06
CA TYR A 127 -0.25 -1.63 15.65
C TYR A 127 -0.58 -0.20 15.24
N LYS A 128 -1.72 0.33 15.72
CA LYS A 128 -2.05 1.76 15.58
C LYS A 128 -1.00 2.68 16.20
N LYS A 129 -0.53 2.37 17.41
CA LYS A 129 0.54 3.16 18.07
C LYS A 129 1.84 3.14 17.25
N GLU A 130 2.22 2.00 16.69
CA GLU A 130 3.42 1.92 15.84
C GLU A 130 3.22 2.68 14.52
N PHE A 131 2.06 2.53 13.88
CA PHE A 131 1.70 3.30 12.69
C PHE A 131 1.77 4.82 12.93
N LEU A 132 1.23 5.29 14.06
CA LEU A 132 1.33 6.69 14.50
C LEU A 132 2.79 7.12 14.69
N LYS A 133 3.56 6.33 15.45
CA LYS A 133 4.99 6.60 15.73
C LYS A 133 5.84 6.70 14.45
N LEU A 134 5.51 5.92 13.43
CA LEU A 134 6.18 5.93 12.13
C LEU A 134 5.71 7.06 11.19
N GLY A 135 4.80 7.93 11.64
CA GLY A 135 4.27 9.04 10.84
C GLY A 135 3.19 8.64 9.85
N GLY A 136 2.52 7.50 10.06
CA GLY A 136 1.46 6.99 9.21
C GLY A 136 0.26 7.94 9.11
N ILE A 137 -0.13 8.59 10.21
CA ILE A 137 -1.20 9.60 10.23
C ILE A 137 -0.87 10.80 9.36
N THR A 138 0.39 11.27 9.40
CA THR A 138 0.83 12.33 8.49
C THR A 138 0.60 11.96 7.03
N GLN A 139 0.88 10.71 6.66
CA GLN A 139 0.68 10.25 5.28
C GLN A 139 -0.81 10.08 4.92
N LEU A 140 -1.65 9.50 5.79
CA LEU A 140 -3.09 9.43 5.54
C LEU A 140 -3.71 10.82 5.37
N VAL A 141 -3.29 11.79 6.19
CA VAL A 141 -3.77 13.17 6.10
C VAL A 141 -3.34 13.85 4.80
N ASN A 142 -2.14 13.54 4.29
CA ASN A 142 -1.70 14.03 2.99
C ASN A 142 -2.53 13.43 1.84
N LEU A 143 -3.05 12.20 1.98
CA LEU A 143 -3.94 11.61 0.97
C LEU A 143 -5.30 12.30 0.86
N LEU A 144 -5.68 13.11 1.86
CA LEU A 144 -6.87 13.97 1.81
C LEU A 144 -6.67 15.22 0.93
N GLU A 145 -5.45 15.52 0.49
CA GLU A 145 -5.21 16.67 -0.37
C GLU A 145 -5.79 16.43 -1.77
N LEU A 146 -6.38 17.48 -2.35
CA LEU A 146 -6.83 17.43 -3.73
C LEU A 146 -5.60 17.35 -4.66
N PRO A 147 -5.70 16.59 -5.77
CA PRO A 147 -4.69 16.62 -6.81
C PRO A 147 -4.48 18.06 -7.33
N SER A 148 -3.24 18.43 -7.68
CA SER A 148 -2.93 19.77 -8.19
C SER A 148 -3.65 20.11 -9.50
N ASN A 149 -4.03 19.08 -10.26
CA ASN A 149 -4.80 19.15 -11.50
C ASN A 149 -6.24 18.64 -11.31
N TYR A 150 -6.80 18.78 -10.10
CA TYR A 150 -8.16 18.39 -9.80
C TYR A 150 -9.16 18.99 -10.79
N ASP A 151 -10.06 18.14 -11.26
CA ASP A 151 -11.20 18.46 -12.11
C ASP A 151 -12.39 17.67 -11.59
N ASP A 152 -13.57 18.29 -11.59
CA ASP A 152 -14.80 17.71 -11.03
C ASP A 152 -15.26 16.44 -11.78
N SER A 153 -14.65 16.12 -12.93
CA SER A 153 -14.89 14.87 -13.67
C SER A 153 -14.17 13.64 -13.10
N GLN A 154 -13.14 13.83 -12.27
CA GLN A 154 -12.32 12.74 -11.74
C GLN A 154 -12.82 12.32 -10.35
N PRO A 155 -13.07 11.02 -10.10
CA PRO A 155 -13.47 10.55 -8.79
C PRO A 155 -12.32 10.64 -7.79
N LEU A 156 -12.64 10.95 -6.53
CA LEU A 156 -11.66 11.11 -5.45
C LEU A 156 -11.62 9.89 -4.52
N TYR A 157 -11.50 8.69 -5.11
CA TYR A 157 -11.54 7.42 -4.36
C TYR A 157 -10.47 7.34 -3.27
N THR A 158 -9.24 7.73 -3.56
CA THR A 158 -8.14 7.69 -2.57
C THR A 158 -8.43 8.60 -1.37
N GLN A 159 -9.01 9.78 -1.60
CA GLN A 159 -9.39 10.71 -0.54
C GLN A 159 -10.53 10.12 0.31
N LEU A 160 -11.53 9.53 -0.33
CA LEU A 160 -12.65 8.88 0.37
C LEU A 160 -12.18 7.70 1.22
N GLU A 161 -11.34 6.82 0.68
CA GLU A 161 -10.74 5.71 1.42
C GLU A 161 -9.90 6.23 2.61
N ALA A 162 -9.12 7.29 2.41
CA ALA A 162 -8.33 7.89 3.48
C ALA A 162 -9.19 8.44 4.64
N ILE A 163 -10.40 8.96 4.36
CA ILE A 163 -11.36 9.35 5.40
C ILE A 163 -11.74 8.13 6.24
N TYR A 164 -12.15 7.03 5.60
CA TYR A 164 -12.51 5.80 6.31
C TYR A 164 -11.34 5.20 7.08
N HIS A 165 -10.11 5.29 6.55
CA HIS A 165 -8.92 4.83 7.26
C HIS A 165 -8.64 5.66 8.52
N LEU A 166 -8.90 6.97 8.49
CA LEU A 166 -8.77 7.82 9.67
C LEU A 166 -9.86 7.51 10.70
N GLU A 167 -11.10 7.24 10.28
CA GLU A 167 -12.17 6.77 11.18
C GLU A 167 -11.79 5.44 11.84
N ASP A 168 -11.37 4.45 11.05
CA ASP A 168 -10.91 3.16 11.54
C ASP A 168 -9.69 3.28 12.47
N PHE A 169 -8.85 4.30 12.28
CA PHE A 169 -7.74 4.58 13.18
C PHE A 169 -8.22 5.11 14.53
N ILE A 170 -9.17 6.06 14.53
CA ILE A 170 -9.73 6.67 15.73
C ILE A 170 -10.53 5.66 16.57
N LEU A 171 -11.26 4.77 15.92
CA LEU A 171 -12.20 3.84 16.56
C LEU A 171 -11.53 2.49 16.90
N ASN A 172 -11.77 1.94 18.09
CA ASN A 172 -11.42 0.57 18.44
C ASN A 172 -12.69 -0.16 18.88
N ASP A 173 -13.10 -1.19 18.13
CA ASP A 173 -14.37 -1.91 18.37
C ASP A 173 -15.61 -0.98 18.44
N GLY A 174 -15.57 0.14 17.72
CA GLY A 174 -16.62 1.17 17.70
C GLY A 174 -16.45 2.28 18.75
N ASP A 175 -15.55 2.11 19.71
CA ASP A 175 -15.27 3.13 20.73
C ASP A 175 -14.19 4.10 20.25
N GLU A 176 -14.43 5.39 20.45
CA GLU A 176 -13.45 6.42 20.17
C GLU A 176 -12.29 6.36 21.16
N ILE A 177 -11.05 6.34 20.64
CA ILE A 177 -9.84 6.34 21.46
C ILE A 177 -9.26 7.76 21.52
N PRO A 178 -9.28 8.44 22.69
CA PRO A 178 -8.87 9.84 22.81
C PRO A 178 -7.45 10.13 22.30
N GLU A 179 -6.52 9.20 22.54
CA GLU A 179 -5.13 9.29 22.06
C GLU A 179 -5.06 9.38 20.53
N PHE A 180 -5.87 8.59 19.81
CA PHE A 180 -5.88 8.53 18.35
C PHE A 180 -6.69 9.67 17.74
N LEU A 181 -7.80 10.04 18.37
CA LEU A 181 -8.56 11.24 18.02
C LEU A 181 -7.65 12.47 18.06
N GLU A 182 -6.95 12.67 19.17
CA GLU A 182 -6.09 13.83 19.37
C GLU A 182 -4.91 13.85 18.38
N ALA A 183 -4.37 12.68 18.02
CA ALA A 183 -3.35 12.57 16.98
C ALA A 183 -3.87 13.02 15.60
N VAL A 184 -5.11 12.70 15.25
CA VAL A 184 -5.73 13.16 14.00
C VAL A 184 -6.08 14.65 14.08
N LYS A 185 -6.59 15.15 15.22
CA LYS A 185 -6.89 16.59 15.43
C LYS A 185 -5.65 17.48 15.28
N ASN A 186 -4.50 17.03 15.79
CA ASN A 186 -3.23 17.77 15.73
C ASN A 186 -2.51 17.72 14.35
N SER A 187 -3.21 17.28 13.30
CA SER A 187 -2.70 17.21 11.93
C SER A 187 -3.42 18.22 11.02
N ASN A 188 -3.10 18.22 9.73
CA ASN A 188 -3.83 19.01 8.72
C ASN A 188 -5.22 18.43 8.36
N SER A 189 -5.70 17.38 9.04
CA SER A 189 -6.97 16.70 8.76
C SER A 189 -8.15 17.67 8.65
N ILE A 190 -8.36 18.53 9.67
CA ILE A 190 -9.47 19.49 9.72
C ILE A 190 -9.42 20.45 8.52
N LYS A 191 -8.23 20.92 8.15
CA LYS A 191 -8.04 21.81 6.98
C LYS A 191 -8.43 21.07 5.69
N ASN A 192 -7.92 19.86 5.50
CA ASN A 192 -8.13 19.10 4.27
C ASN A 192 -9.59 18.64 4.14
N LEU A 193 -10.22 18.18 5.22
CA LEU A 193 -11.64 17.80 5.26
C LEU A 193 -12.56 18.99 4.95
N LYS A 194 -12.22 20.20 5.42
CA LYS A 194 -12.96 21.43 5.07
C LYS A 194 -12.92 21.74 3.57
N THR A 195 -11.86 21.32 2.87
CA THR A 195 -11.78 21.42 1.42
C THR A 195 -12.62 20.32 0.76
N LEU A 196 -12.46 19.06 1.18
CA LEU A 196 -13.17 17.91 0.58
C LEU A 196 -14.71 17.98 0.75
N GLN A 197 -15.22 18.54 1.86
CA GLN A 197 -16.66 18.72 2.05
C GLN A 197 -17.31 19.69 1.03
N GLN A 198 -16.51 20.46 0.28
CA GLN A 198 -16.99 21.40 -0.74
C GLN A 198 -16.98 20.77 -2.15
N CYS A 199 -16.48 19.54 -2.29
CA CYS A 199 -16.48 18.83 -3.56
C CYS A 199 -17.91 18.43 -3.96
N PRO A 200 -18.21 18.34 -5.27
CA PRO A 200 -19.54 17.99 -5.77
C PRO A 200 -19.91 16.51 -5.55
N GLU A 201 -18.93 15.65 -5.26
CA GLU A 201 -19.14 14.23 -4.98
C GLU A 201 -19.82 14.05 -3.61
N GLN A 202 -21.09 13.63 -3.63
CA GLN A 202 -21.94 13.57 -2.44
C GLN A 202 -21.35 12.66 -1.34
N ASP A 203 -20.95 11.44 -1.70
CA ASP A 203 -20.41 10.47 -0.74
C ASP A 203 -19.15 11.00 -0.05
N LEU A 204 -18.26 11.64 -0.82
CA LEU A 204 -17.06 12.28 -0.29
C LEU A 204 -17.39 13.47 0.63
N ALA A 205 -18.33 14.32 0.23
CA ALA A 205 -18.70 15.49 1.00
C ALA A 205 -19.34 15.09 2.34
N GLU A 206 -20.23 14.09 2.32
CA GLU A 206 -20.87 13.54 3.51
C GLU A 206 -19.85 12.88 4.44
N ALA A 207 -18.98 12.00 3.93
CA ALA A 207 -17.93 11.37 4.73
C ALA A 207 -16.97 12.41 5.34
N SER A 208 -16.63 13.45 4.57
CA SER A 208 -15.79 14.56 5.04
C SER A 208 -16.45 15.31 6.19
N ASN A 209 -17.75 15.60 6.08
CA ASN A 209 -18.51 16.29 7.11
C ASN A 209 -18.64 15.46 8.39
N VAL A 210 -18.88 14.14 8.28
CA VAL A 210 -18.98 13.24 9.44
C VAL A 210 -17.67 13.21 10.23
N LEU A 211 -16.53 13.00 9.56
CA LEU A 211 -15.24 12.99 10.23
C LEU A 211 -14.86 14.39 10.75
N LEU A 212 -15.20 15.45 10.01
CA LEU A 212 -14.92 16.82 10.45
C LEU A 212 -15.64 17.16 11.76
N LEU A 213 -16.93 16.83 11.88
CA LEU A 213 -17.71 17.05 13.10
C LEU A 213 -17.04 16.37 14.31
N ARG A 214 -16.68 15.08 14.16
CA ARG A 214 -15.95 14.32 15.18
C ARG A 214 -14.64 14.99 15.62
N LEU A 215 -13.92 15.61 14.68
CA LEU A 215 -12.65 16.29 14.98
C LEU A 215 -12.82 17.69 15.58
N THR A 216 -14.01 18.29 15.47
CA THR A 216 -14.30 19.64 15.98
C THR A 216 -15.13 19.68 17.26
N ASP A 217 -15.78 18.57 17.61
CA ASP A 217 -16.43 18.37 18.92
C ASP A 217 -15.41 18.25 20.06
#